data_AF-A0A951U2Z3-F1
#
_entry.id   AF-A0A951U2Z3-F1
#
_cell.length_a   1.000
_cell.length_b   1.000
_cell.length_c   1.000
_cell.angle_alpha   90.00
_cell.angle_beta   90.00
_cell.angle_gamma   90.00
#
_symmetry.space_group_name_H-M   'P 1'
#
loop_
_entity.id
_entity.type
_entity.pdbx_description
1 polymer ?
#
loop_
_entity_poly.entity_id
_entity_poly.type
_entity_poly.pdbx_seq_one_letter_code
_entity_poly.pdbx_strand_id
1 'polypeptide(L)' 'MNDPKFKIQFPIWQFLNQPIFDAKTPLVLNPSRFWQHYQITHLERCWGRAYRPEQRFRS' A
#
# COMPACT_ATOMS: atom_id res chain seq x y z
N MET A 1 23.01 -11.57 12.79
CA MET A 1 23.43 -11.29 11.40
C MET A 1 22.94 -9.90 11.03
N ASN A 2 23.79 -8.88 11.14
CA ASN A 2 23.52 -7.50 10.72
C ASN A 2 24.56 -7.16 9.64
N ASP A 3 24.32 -7.63 8.42
CA ASP A 3 25.09 -7.19 7.25
C ASP A 3 24.36 -6.00 6.62
N PRO A 4 25.00 -4.82 6.49
CA PRO A 4 24.36 -3.61 5.99
C PRO A 4 23.93 -3.69 4.52
N LYS A 5 24.28 -4.76 3.78
CA LYS A 5 23.90 -4.94 2.36
C LYS A 5 22.45 -5.39 2.17
N PHE A 6 21.78 -5.90 3.21
CA PHE A 6 20.38 -6.33 3.14
C PHE A 6 19.46 -5.41 3.94
N LYS A 7 19.46 -4.11 3.62
CA LYS A 7 18.36 -3.24 4.06
C LYS A 7 17.12 -3.63 3.27
N ILE A 8 16.18 -4.27 3.94
CA ILE A 8 14.89 -4.61 3.35
C ILE A 8 14.14 -3.31 3.11
N GLN A 9 14.06 -2.88 1.85
CA GLN A 9 13.53 -1.57 1.44
C GLN A 9 11.99 -1.53 1.39
N PHE A 10 11.32 -2.62 1.74
CA PHE A 10 9.86 -2.72 1.74
C PHE A 10 9.35 -3.23 3.09
N PRO A 11 8.15 -2.84 3.52
CA PRO A 11 7.57 -3.30 4.77
C PRO A 11 7.18 -4.78 4.66
N ILE A 12 8.06 -5.65 5.15
CA ILE A 12 7.86 -7.11 5.22
C ILE A 12 6.53 -7.43 5.88
N TRP A 13 6.20 -6.71 6.94
CA TRP A 13 4.98 -6.97 7.70
C TRP A 13 3.71 -6.74 6.87
N GLN A 14 3.69 -5.72 6.01
CA GLN A 14 2.56 -5.49 5.10
C GLN A 14 2.49 -6.59 4.04
N PHE A 15 3.63 -7.03 3.51
CA PHE A 15 3.71 -8.09 2.52
C PHE A 15 3.23 -9.44 3.05
N LEU A 16 3.59 -9.79 4.30
CA LEU A 16 3.16 -11.04 4.94
C LEU A 16 1.69 -11.03 5.37
N ASN A 17 1.13 -9.85 5.67
CA ASN A 17 -0.29 -9.69 6.00
C ASN A 17 -1.18 -9.51 4.76
N GLN A 18 -0.67 -9.75 3.55
CA GLN A 18 -1.51 -9.70 2.36
C GLN A 18 -2.62 -10.76 2.44
N PRO A 19 -3.84 -10.46 1.98
CA PRO A 19 -4.92 -11.43 1.95
C PRO A 19 -4.61 -12.52 0.89
N ILE A 20 -4.27 -13.73 1.34
CA ILE A 20 -3.85 -14.84 0.48
C ILE A 20 -5.04 -15.49 -0.25
N PHE A 21 -6.27 -15.27 0.24
CA PHE A 21 -7.49 -15.95 -0.24
C PHE A 21 -8.67 -15.01 -0.55
N ASP A 22 -8.40 -13.73 -0.79
CA ASP A 22 -9.47 -12.79 -1.15
C ASP A 22 -9.67 -12.75 -2.68
N ALA A 23 -10.90 -13.00 -3.13
CA ALA A 23 -11.27 -12.92 -4.54
C ALA A 23 -11.12 -11.49 -5.11
N LYS A 24 -11.09 -10.46 -4.25
CA LYS A 24 -11.01 -9.05 -4.65
C LYS A 24 -9.59 -8.55 -4.81
N THR A 25 -8.61 -9.21 -4.18
CA THR A 25 -7.20 -8.78 -4.23
C THR A 25 -6.32 -9.92 -4.69
N PRO A 26 -5.64 -9.79 -5.84
CA PRO A 26 -4.76 -10.84 -6.32
C PRO A 26 -3.57 -11.00 -5.36
N LEU A 27 -3.21 -12.26 -5.10
CA LEU A 27 -2.01 -12.61 -4.36
C LEU A 27 -0.76 -12.14 -5.12
N VAL A 28 0.08 -11.30 -4.50
CA VAL A 28 1.30 -10.77 -5.11
C VAL A 28 2.51 -11.35 -4.39
N LEU A 29 3.15 -12.35 -5.01
CA LEU A 29 4.32 -13.04 -4.45
C LEU A 29 5.64 -12.29 -4.67
N ASN A 30 5.65 -11.26 -5.53
CA ASN A 30 6.82 -10.42 -5.77
C ASN A 30 6.80 -9.21 -4.82
N PRO A 31 7.75 -9.08 -3.87
CA PRO A 31 7.72 -8.01 -2.87
C PRO A 31 7.82 -6.60 -3.44
N SER A 32 8.62 -6.40 -4.49
CA SER A 32 8.76 -5.10 -5.15
C SER A 32 7.45 -4.66 -5.81
N ARG A 33 6.76 -5.59 -6.49
CA ARG A 33 5.44 -5.31 -7.09
C ARG A 33 4.39 -5.03 -6.04
N PHE A 34 4.37 -5.81 -4.96
CA PHE A 34 3.46 -5.57 -3.84
C PHE A 34 3.67 -4.17 -3.28
N TRP A 35 4.92 -3.76 -3.08
CA TRP A 35 5.23 -2.46 -2.51
C TRP A 35 4.76 -1.29 -3.38
N GLN A 36 5.00 -1.37 -4.69
CA GLN A 36 4.49 -0.38 -5.65
C GLN A 36 2.96 -0.27 -5.59
N HIS A 37 2.26 -1.40 -5.60
CA HIS A 37 0.81 -1.43 -5.55
C HIS A 37 0.25 -0.90 -4.23
N TYR A 38 0.90 -1.25 -3.11
CA TYR A 38 0.56 -0.77 -1.78
C TYR A 38 0.69 0.76 -1.69
N GLN A 39 1.78 1.33 -2.23
CA GLN A 39 1.99 2.78 -2.25
C GLN A 39 0.90 3.51 -3.04
N ILE A 40 0.56 3.03 -4.24
CA ILE A 40 -0.51 3.62 -5.07
C ILE A 40 -1.84 3.59 -4.32
N THR A 41 -2.25 2.41 -3.83
CA THR A 41 -3.50 2.23 -3.08
C THR A 41 -3.55 3.14 -1.85
N HIS A 42 -2.43 3.31 -1.17
CA HIS A 42 -2.34 4.20 -0.02
C HIS A 42 -2.57 5.66 -0.41
N LEU A 43 -1.93 6.12 -1.48
CA LEU A 43 -2.13 7.46 -2.03
C LEU A 43 -3.57 7.69 -2.45
N GLU A 44 -4.20 6.75 -3.15
CA GLU A 44 -5.61 6.83 -3.56
C GLU A 44 -6.55 6.97 -2.36
N ARG A 45 -6.34 6.19 -1.30
CA ARG A 45 -7.12 6.30 -0.06
C ARG A 45 -6.94 7.66 0.61
N CYS A 46 -5.72 8.16 0.67
CA CYS A 46 -5.44 9.49 1.20
C CYS A 46 -6.09 10.58 0.36
N TRP A 47 -6.03 10.46 -0.96
CA TRP A 47 -6.64 11.41 -1.90
C TRP A 47 -8.16 11.42 -1.78
N GLY A 48 -8.80 10.25 -1.71
CA GLY A 48 -10.25 10.12 -1.49
C GLY A 48 -10.70 10.66 -0.12
N ARG A 49 -9.86 10.56 0.91
CA ARG A 49 -10.14 11.17 2.23
C ARG A 49 -9.95 12.68 2.27
N ALA A 50 -8.97 13.20 1.53
CA ALA A 50 -8.70 14.63 1.40
C ALA A 50 -9.78 15.32 0.54
N TYR A 51 -10.34 14.61 -0.43
CA TYR A 51 -11.45 15.11 -1.24
C TYR A 51 -12.74 15.18 -0.42
N ARG A 52 -13.01 16.36 0.15
CA ARG A 52 -14.30 16.70 0.77
C ARG A 52 -15.10 17.62 -0.16
N PRO A 53 -16.03 17.09 -0.97
CA PRO A 53 -16.84 17.93 -1.86
C PRO A 53 -17.66 18.96 -1.09
N GLU A 54 -18.02 18.67 0.16
CA GLU A 54 -18.74 19.56 1.10
C GLU A 54 -18.05 20.93 1.29
N GLN A 55 -16.71 20.99 1.29
CA GLN A 55 -15.97 22.24 1.54
C GLN A 55 -15.90 23.15 0.30
N ARG A 56 -16.16 22.61 -0.90
CA ARG A 56 -16.13 23.39 -2.15
C ARG A 56 -17.34 24.29 -2.34
N PHE A 57 -18.46 24.00 -1.67
CA PHE A 57 -19.73 24.71 -1.85
C PHE A 57 -20.11 25.65 -0.71
N ARG A 58 -19.27 25.78 0.33
CA ARG A 58 -19.49 26.78 1.39
C ARG A 58 -18.84 28.10 0.96
N SER A 59 -19.49 28.79 0.02
CA SER A 59 -19.27 30.21 -0.28
C SER A 59 -20.24 31.07 0.52
#